data_AF-A0AAD5SMC4-F1
#
_entry.id   AF-A0AAD5SMC4-F1
#
_cell.length_a   1.000
_cell.length_b   1.000
_cell.length_c   1.000
_cell.angle_alpha   90.00
_cell.angle_beta   90.00
_cell.angle_gamma   90.00
#
_symmetry.space_group_name_H-M   'P 1'
#
loop_
_entity.id
_entity.type
_entity.pdbx_description
1 polymer ?
#
loop_
_entity_poly.entity_id
_entity_poly.type
_entity_poly.pdbx_seq_one_letter_code
_entity_poly.pdbx_strand_id
1 'polypeptide(L)'
;MVHYFCFFEDLQNLRTFLIDTWNAYKGGQMNLMTASVTTNTAFKIVRDIQKDLIAAIQPQLRNYETLMQTLWTEYCFLHTINPFDLQYQNFNRPKYSPFVDFTYYAPFFYLNSFLPVIDARHLPLYNGQFGWYDPQKPRNPSFLPPRQFPDDGCLLLEILPEFFAFAKTRGLGDPRSPGWDELSKELCNVLESKHITPLAVFGLQIFLDIHHMFGKDIDRGYRDLHAGCTAITKDLITRTLHTTKPAPPPWEGSQNEMYIEQIKHTMKKWVFNDTLAPFKERTLRDVFSWLQIETFSPPPMPSVMANEVGLAMADSWGSILYTSHLYHAGIVAGELAEEAWKDMEWVMSIHGRERIFKGKVPKNAVEAMTSYHLMMGTSPVAMGARSGKKKGKKGGREADKGWMHSLHGPHGLEDASPVAKLFRGRFSGGRKPGATPLTVEVIGELLDGLKKKDRTAVQSVVESTDVTVPLQNRWKSHHTLSPLQLLQLLRASLQTETVVISFSYISLHTRSLRILRAIRDANHEYFLSKFGEGYLENESQLSNVVGWILMIISESEKFMDVSGVGKGARRQDVSVRSKVLVTACEIMREWIGKEGAEEVKRIGDGL
;
A
#
# COMPACT_ATOMS: atom_id res chain seq x y z
N MET A 1 -36.20 -18.22 7.55
CA MET A 1 -35.62 -18.43 8.91
C MET A 1 -34.17 -18.84 8.85
N VAL A 2 -33.80 -20.00 8.26
CA VAL A 2 -32.40 -20.44 8.13
C VAL A 2 -31.48 -19.35 7.55
N HIS A 3 -31.91 -18.68 6.49
CA HIS A 3 -31.14 -17.58 5.88
C HIS A 3 -30.84 -16.40 6.84
N TYR A 4 -31.69 -16.11 7.83
CA TYR A 4 -31.43 -15.05 8.81
C TYR A 4 -30.37 -15.47 9.82
N PHE A 5 -30.43 -16.71 10.29
CA PHE A 5 -29.45 -17.23 11.23
C PHE A 5 -28.08 -17.35 10.57
N CYS A 6 -28.02 -17.89 9.35
CA CYS A 6 -26.78 -17.95 8.56
C CYS A 6 -26.19 -16.55 8.31
N PHE A 7 -27.04 -15.56 8.02
CA PHE A 7 -26.58 -14.18 7.84
C PHE A 7 -25.84 -13.66 9.08
N PHE A 8 -26.41 -13.78 10.28
CA PHE A 8 -25.74 -13.33 11.50
C PHE A 8 -24.55 -14.19 11.88
N GLU A 9 -24.60 -15.49 11.63
CA GLU A 9 -23.46 -16.39 11.81
C GLU A 9 -22.27 -15.96 10.94
N ASP A 10 -22.51 -15.62 9.67
CA ASP A 10 -21.50 -15.06 8.78
C ASP A 10 -20.92 -13.73 9.31
N LEU A 11 -21.77 -12.85 9.85
CA LEU A 11 -21.30 -11.62 10.49
C LEU A 11 -20.44 -11.89 11.73
N GLN A 12 -20.81 -12.84 12.59
CA GLN A 12 -20.01 -13.18 13.77
C GLN A 12 -18.66 -13.80 13.41
N ASN A 13 -18.63 -14.63 12.36
CA ASN A 13 -17.38 -15.16 11.82
C ASN A 13 -16.47 -14.04 11.28
N LEU A 14 -17.03 -13.07 10.56
CA LEU A 14 -16.30 -11.89 10.10
C LEU A 14 -15.82 -11.02 11.26
N ARG A 15 -16.66 -10.77 12.28
CA ARG A 15 -16.28 -10.00 13.49
C ARG A 15 -15.10 -10.64 14.20
N THR A 16 -15.15 -11.95 14.43
CA THR A 16 -14.07 -12.71 15.07
C THR A 16 -12.76 -12.55 14.30
N PHE A 17 -12.81 -12.73 12.97
CA PHE A 17 -11.65 -12.55 12.11
C PHE A 17 -11.09 -11.11 12.12
N LEU A 18 -11.96 -10.11 12.18
CA LEU A 18 -11.54 -8.70 12.29
C LEU A 18 -10.92 -8.40 13.65
N ILE A 19 -11.46 -8.95 14.74
CA ILE A 19 -10.86 -8.84 16.08
C ILE A 19 -9.43 -9.40 16.07
N ASP A 20 -9.22 -10.58 15.49
CA ASP A 20 -7.87 -11.17 15.35
C ASP A 20 -6.95 -10.28 14.50
N THR A 21 -7.48 -9.69 13.44
CA THR A 21 -6.76 -8.76 12.56
C THR A 21 -6.28 -7.53 13.36
N TRP A 22 -7.16 -6.89 14.12
CA TRP A 22 -6.79 -5.72 14.90
C TRP A 22 -5.91 -6.04 16.11
N ASN A 23 -6.05 -7.23 16.70
CA ASN A 23 -5.12 -7.74 17.72
C ASN A 23 -3.71 -7.95 17.15
N ALA A 24 -3.58 -8.46 15.92
CA ALA A 24 -2.28 -8.60 15.26
C ALA A 24 -1.62 -7.22 15.01
N TYR A 25 -2.40 -6.21 14.59
CA TYR A 25 -1.89 -4.84 14.47
C TYR A 25 -1.49 -4.26 15.84
N LYS A 26 -2.35 -4.40 16.86
CA LYS A 26 -2.04 -4.00 18.24
C LYS A 26 -0.75 -4.65 18.75
N GLY A 27 -0.54 -5.93 18.42
CA GLY A 27 0.67 -6.69 18.77
C GLY A 27 1.92 -6.38 17.94
N GLY A 28 1.86 -5.49 16.93
CA GLY A 28 2.99 -5.20 16.04
C GLY A 28 3.31 -6.30 15.03
N GLN A 29 2.40 -7.28 14.85
CA GLN A 29 2.60 -8.38 13.89
C GLN A 29 2.16 -8.01 12.46
N MET A 30 1.49 -6.86 12.32
CA MET A 30 0.88 -6.39 11.09
C MET A 30 0.83 -4.86 11.11
N ASN A 31 0.85 -4.22 9.95
CA ASN A 31 0.75 -2.77 9.85
C ASN A 31 -0.71 -2.27 9.76
N LEU A 32 -0.90 -0.96 9.99
CA LEU A 32 -2.20 -0.29 9.90
C LEU A 32 -2.86 -0.45 8.52
N MET A 33 -2.05 -0.39 7.45
CA MET A 33 -2.49 -0.55 6.05
C MET A 33 -3.26 -1.86 5.85
N THR A 34 -2.67 -2.98 6.27
CA THR A 34 -3.25 -4.30 6.11
C THR A 34 -4.53 -4.43 6.95
N ALA A 35 -4.52 -3.96 8.19
CA ALA A 35 -5.70 -3.97 9.06
C ALA A 35 -6.87 -3.22 8.43
N SER A 36 -6.61 -1.99 7.96
CA SER A 36 -7.61 -1.08 7.44
C SER A 36 -8.21 -1.57 6.11
N VAL A 37 -7.38 -2.05 5.19
CA VAL A 37 -7.83 -2.58 3.89
C VAL A 37 -8.63 -3.87 4.07
N THR A 38 -8.21 -4.73 5.00
CA THR A 38 -8.92 -5.96 5.35
C THR A 38 -10.29 -5.62 5.92
N THR A 39 -10.40 -4.73 6.91
CA THR A 39 -11.68 -4.29 7.48
C THR A 39 -12.61 -3.66 6.44
N ASN A 40 -12.08 -2.75 5.61
CA ASN A 40 -12.89 -2.12 4.58
C ASN A 40 -13.40 -3.13 3.53
N THR A 41 -12.58 -4.14 3.20
CA THR A 41 -13.01 -5.23 2.30
C THR A 41 -14.04 -6.14 2.96
N ALA A 42 -13.94 -6.40 4.26
CA ALA A 42 -14.95 -7.12 5.02
C ALA A 42 -16.30 -6.40 5.00
N PHE A 43 -16.30 -5.07 5.18
CA PHE A 43 -17.52 -4.25 5.05
C PHE A 43 -18.14 -4.34 3.65
N LYS A 44 -17.32 -4.37 2.60
CA LYS A 44 -17.82 -4.64 1.25
C LYS A 44 -18.46 -6.02 1.13
N ILE A 45 -17.82 -7.06 1.69
CA ILE A 45 -18.39 -8.42 1.73
C ILE A 45 -19.76 -8.41 2.42
N VAL A 46 -19.87 -7.77 3.58
CA VAL A 46 -21.15 -7.65 4.31
C VAL A 46 -22.21 -6.96 3.46
N ARG A 47 -21.84 -5.90 2.71
CA ARG A 47 -22.76 -5.25 1.78
C ARG A 47 -23.28 -6.21 0.72
N ASP A 48 -22.42 -7.05 0.17
CA ASP A 48 -22.78 -7.98 -0.89
C ASP A 48 -23.65 -9.14 -0.32
N ILE A 49 -23.30 -9.70 0.84
CA ILE A 49 -24.15 -10.67 1.57
C ILE A 49 -25.53 -10.07 1.88
N GLN A 50 -25.60 -8.81 2.31
CA GLN A 50 -26.85 -8.11 2.56
C GLN A 50 -27.71 -8.02 1.28
N LYS A 51 -27.12 -7.73 0.12
CA LYS A 51 -27.86 -7.68 -1.15
C LYS A 51 -28.42 -9.05 -1.52
N ASP A 52 -27.63 -10.11 -1.35
CA ASP A 52 -28.04 -11.48 -1.64
C ASP A 52 -29.20 -11.91 -0.72
N LEU A 53 -29.14 -11.54 0.56
CA LEU A 53 -30.23 -11.79 1.52
C LEU A 53 -31.52 -11.05 1.11
N ILE A 54 -31.42 -9.77 0.73
CA ILE A 54 -32.57 -8.97 0.28
C ILE A 54 -33.18 -9.57 -0.99
N ALA A 55 -32.34 -10.03 -1.93
CA ALA A 55 -32.80 -10.68 -3.16
C ALA A 55 -33.54 -11.99 -2.89
N ALA A 56 -33.13 -12.74 -1.87
CA ALA A 56 -33.70 -14.04 -1.53
C ALA A 56 -35.05 -13.97 -0.77
N ILE A 57 -35.33 -12.91 0.01
CA ILE A 57 -36.39 -12.94 1.04
C ILE A 57 -37.43 -11.78 0.95
N GLN A 58 -37.42 -10.94 -0.10
CA GLN A 58 -38.35 -9.80 -0.39
C GLN A 58 -37.99 -8.40 0.19
N PRO A 59 -38.56 -7.27 -0.32
CA PRO A 59 -38.15 -5.88 -0.03
C PRO A 59 -38.30 -5.38 1.41
N GLN A 60 -39.01 -6.12 2.28
CA GLN A 60 -39.28 -5.71 3.67
C GLN A 60 -38.00 -5.72 4.54
N LEU A 61 -36.89 -6.23 3.99
CA LEU A 61 -35.56 -6.36 4.58
C LEU A 61 -34.63 -5.15 4.38
N ARG A 62 -35.13 -4.04 3.83
CA ARG A 62 -34.32 -2.81 3.78
C ARG A 62 -33.99 -2.27 5.17
N ASN A 63 -34.81 -2.59 6.17
CA ASN A 63 -34.64 -2.10 7.54
C ASN A 63 -34.12 -3.21 8.46
N TYR A 64 -33.02 -2.92 9.16
CA TYR A 64 -32.44 -3.78 10.19
C TYR A 64 -33.43 -4.15 11.29
N GLU A 65 -34.33 -3.23 11.65
CA GLU A 65 -35.32 -3.42 12.70
C GLU A 65 -36.23 -4.62 12.44
N THR A 66 -36.74 -4.76 11.22
CA THR A 66 -37.61 -5.88 10.82
C THR A 66 -36.91 -7.22 10.95
N LEU A 67 -35.63 -7.26 10.55
CA LEU A 67 -34.78 -8.45 10.61
C LEU A 67 -34.49 -8.85 12.07
N MET A 68 -34.22 -7.88 12.93
CA MET A 68 -34.06 -8.07 14.38
C MET A 68 -35.36 -8.55 15.04
N GLN A 69 -36.52 -7.93 14.75
CA GLN A 69 -37.82 -8.31 15.31
C GLN A 69 -38.21 -9.75 14.92
N THR A 70 -37.90 -10.16 13.68
CA THR A 70 -38.14 -11.52 13.20
C THR A 70 -37.32 -12.54 14.01
N LEU A 71 -36.03 -12.27 14.21
CA LEU A 71 -35.17 -13.14 15.03
C LEU A 71 -35.55 -13.13 16.51
N TRP A 72 -35.98 -11.99 17.04
CA TRP A 72 -36.41 -11.90 18.43
C TRP A 72 -37.63 -12.78 18.70
N THR A 73 -38.61 -12.76 17.80
CA THR A 73 -39.82 -13.58 17.92
C THR A 73 -39.47 -15.06 17.99
N GLU A 74 -38.51 -15.49 17.16
CA GLU A 74 -38.02 -16.87 17.16
C GLU A 74 -37.22 -17.20 18.41
N TYR A 75 -36.30 -16.33 18.82
CA TYR A 75 -35.54 -16.49 20.05
C TYR A 75 -36.47 -16.62 21.26
N CYS A 76 -37.54 -15.83 21.30
CA CYS A 76 -38.55 -15.91 22.33
C CYS A 76 -39.29 -17.25 22.32
N PHE A 77 -39.67 -17.73 21.15
CA PHE A 77 -40.32 -19.04 20.99
C PHE A 77 -39.44 -20.18 21.50
N LEU A 78 -38.17 -20.22 21.09
CA LEU A 78 -37.21 -21.26 21.46
C LEU A 78 -36.85 -21.26 22.94
N HIS A 79 -36.81 -20.09 23.57
CA HIS A 79 -36.42 -19.93 24.97
C HIS A 79 -37.61 -19.71 25.92
N THR A 80 -38.85 -19.89 25.44
CA THR A 80 -40.09 -19.68 26.23
C THR A 80 -40.17 -18.30 26.90
N ILE A 81 -39.63 -17.27 26.22
CA ILE A 81 -39.68 -15.88 26.66
C ILE A 81 -40.95 -15.25 26.09
N ASN A 82 -41.59 -14.35 26.84
CA ASN A 82 -42.71 -13.58 26.32
C ASN A 82 -42.21 -12.63 25.20
N PRO A 83 -42.69 -12.73 23.94
CA PRO A 83 -42.25 -11.85 22.85
C PRO A 83 -42.57 -10.38 23.10
N PHE A 84 -43.56 -10.08 23.95
CA PHE A 84 -43.93 -8.72 24.38
C PHE A 84 -43.04 -8.17 25.53
N ASP A 85 -42.10 -8.95 26.06
CA ASP A 85 -41.06 -8.43 26.98
C ASP A 85 -40.09 -7.45 26.29
N LEU A 86 -40.21 -7.26 24.97
CA LEU A 86 -39.46 -6.35 24.10
C LEU A 86 -39.78 -4.86 24.40
N GLN A 87 -39.87 -4.48 25.66
CA GLN A 87 -39.74 -3.08 26.03
C GLN A 87 -38.25 -2.72 25.94
N TYR A 88 -37.90 -1.66 25.22
CA TYR A 88 -36.53 -1.16 25.01
C TYR A 88 -35.65 -1.09 26.28
N GLN A 89 -36.25 -1.09 27.47
CA GLN A 89 -35.57 -1.07 28.76
C GLN A 89 -35.20 -2.47 29.30
N ASN A 90 -35.75 -3.55 28.75
CA ASN A 90 -35.63 -4.92 29.25
C ASN A 90 -34.47 -5.73 28.67
N PHE A 91 -33.88 -5.31 27.52
CA PHE A 91 -32.63 -5.90 27.04
C PHE A 91 -31.50 -5.79 28.06
N ASN A 92 -31.70 -4.96 29.09
CA ASN A 92 -30.88 -4.80 30.28
C ASN A 92 -30.78 -6.02 31.22
N ARG A 93 -31.33 -7.16 30.83
CA ARG A 93 -31.33 -8.36 31.66
C ARG A 93 -30.31 -9.36 31.11
N PRO A 94 -29.46 -9.98 31.95
CA PRO A 94 -28.47 -10.97 31.53
C PRO A 94 -29.05 -12.10 30.67
N LYS A 95 -30.32 -12.49 30.90
CA LYS A 95 -31.00 -13.53 30.10
C LYS A 95 -31.14 -13.21 28.60
N TYR A 96 -30.99 -11.95 28.18
CA TYR A 96 -31.08 -11.54 26.77
C TYR A 96 -29.72 -11.17 26.17
N SER A 97 -28.66 -11.22 26.98
CA SER A 97 -27.29 -10.91 26.55
C SER A 97 -26.86 -11.70 25.30
N PRO A 98 -27.11 -13.02 25.18
CA PRO A 98 -26.71 -13.78 24.00
C PRO A 98 -27.37 -13.26 22.71
N PHE A 99 -28.66 -12.89 22.79
CA PHE A 99 -29.37 -12.31 21.66
C PHE A 99 -28.83 -10.92 21.29
N VAL A 100 -28.63 -10.05 22.30
CA VAL A 100 -28.14 -8.67 22.12
C VAL A 100 -26.78 -8.64 21.45
N ASP A 101 -25.85 -9.52 21.84
CA ASP A 101 -24.53 -9.61 21.23
C ASP A 101 -24.58 -10.29 19.85
N PHE A 102 -25.38 -11.34 19.70
CA PHE A 102 -25.57 -12.02 18.42
C PHE A 102 -26.10 -11.07 17.34
N THR A 103 -27.04 -10.19 17.71
CA THR A 103 -27.71 -9.26 16.80
C THR A 103 -27.19 -7.82 16.90
N TYR A 104 -26.01 -7.57 17.47
CA TYR A 104 -25.42 -6.22 17.52
C TYR A 104 -26.40 -5.11 17.96
N TYR A 105 -27.22 -5.40 18.97
CA TYR A 105 -28.39 -4.57 19.28
C TYR A 105 -28.02 -3.16 19.78
N ALA A 106 -26.89 -3.03 20.50
CA ALA A 106 -26.48 -1.75 21.07
C ALA A 106 -26.21 -0.66 20.01
N PRO A 107 -25.37 -0.89 18.98
CA PRO A 107 -25.21 0.06 17.88
C PRO A 107 -26.52 0.42 17.17
N PHE A 108 -27.41 -0.57 16.94
CA PHE A 108 -28.73 -0.32 16.37
C PHE A 108 -29.55 0.61 17.25
N PHE A 109 -29.60 0.36 18.56
CA PHE A 109 -30.37 1.15 19.51
C PHE A 109 -29.94 2.63 19.52
N TYR A 110 -28.64 2.90 19.61
CA TYR A 110 -28.12 4.27 19.64
C TYR A 110 -28.31 4.98 18.30
N LEU A 111 -28.06 4.29 17.18
CA LEU A 111 -28.29 4.85 15.85
C LEU A 111 -29.78 5.18 15.63
N ASN A 112 -30.69 4.26 15.99
CA ASN A 112 -32.13 4.47 15.90
C ASN A 112 -32.62 5.61 16.81
N SER A 113 -32.00 5.79 17.97
CA SER A 113 -32.31 6.90 18.88
C SER A 113 -31.77 8.25 18.37
N PHE A 114 -30.66 8.25 17.63
CA PHE A 114 -30.02 9.44 17.09
C PHE A 114 -30.73 9.97 15.82
N LEU A 115 -31.21 9.07 14.95
CA LEU A 115 -31.80 9.44 13.66
C LEU A 115 -32.95 10.47 13.72
N PRO A 116 -33.89 10.42 14.70
CA PRO A 116 -34.96 11.41 14.87
C PRO A 116 -34.49 12.79 15.31
N VAL A 117 -33.30 12.90 15.93
CA VAL A 117 -32.75 14.17 16.45
C VAL A 117 -32.10 15.01 15.35
N ILE A 118 -31.73 14.37 14.24
CA ILE A 118 -31.11 15.03 13.10
C ILE A 118 -32.14 15.90 12.36
N ASP A 119 -31.89 17.22 12.36
CA ASP A 119 -32.59 18.21 11.53
C ASP A 119 -31.64 18.70 10.42
N ALA A 120 -32.16 18.99 9.23
CA ALA A 120 -31.41 19.59 8.14
C ALA A 120 -30.80 20.97 8.50
N ARG A 121 -31.30 21.63 9.54
CA ARG A 121 -30.87 22.98 9.96
C ARG A 121 -29.96 23.00 11.20
N HIS A 122 -29.77 21.87 11.88
CA HIS A 122 -29.03 21.80 13.14
C HIS A 122 -28.13 20.57 13.20
N LEU A 123 -26.90 20.74 13.71
CA LEU A 123 -25.97 19.66 13.99
C LEU A 123 -26.28 19.13 15.41
N PRO A 124 -26.84 17.92 15.57
CA PRO A 124 -27.24 17.39 16.87
C PRO A 124 -26.00 16.98 17.68
N LEU A 125 -25.40 17.93 18.39
CA LEU A 125 -24.23 17.66 19.23
C LEU A 125 -24.61 16.92 20.50
N TYR A 126 -23.75 15.99 20.89
CA TYR A 126 -23.83 15.35 22.18
C TYR A 126 -23.39 16.31 23.30
N ASN A 127 -24.21 16.46 24.33
CA ASN A 127 -24.04 17.42 25.42
C ASN A 127 -23.49 16.77 26.71
N GLY A 128 -23.04 15.50 26.65
CA GLY A 128 -22.55 14.78 27.82
C GLY A 128 -23.64 14.30 28.79
N GLN A 129 -24.92 14.31 28.41
CA GLN A 129 -26.04 13.90 29.27
C GLN A 129 -25.87 12.49 29.86
N PHE A 130 -25.13 11.60 29.20
CA PHE A 130 -24.84 10.23 29.66
C PHE A 130 -23.40 10.03 30.14
N GLY A 131 -22.60 11.11 30.24
CA GLY A 131 -21.16 11.08 30.50
C GLY A 131 -20.32 11.30 29.24
N TRP A 132 -19.00 11.19 29.36
CA TRP A 132 -18.07 11.20 28.22
C TRP A 132 -17.36 9.85 28.18
N TYR A 133 -17.04 9.39 26.97
CA TYR A 133 -16.27 8.16 26.78
C TYR A 133 -14.90 8.26 27.46
N ASP A 134 -14.56 7.24 28.25
CA ASP A 134 -13.26 7.15 28.91
C ASP A 134 -12.52 5.89 28.43
N PRO A 135 -11.49 6.02 27.57
CA PRO A 135 -10.75 4.89 27.02
C PRO A 135 -9.93 4.11 28.07
N GLN A 136 -9.83 4.61 29.30
CA GLN A 136 -9.10 3.94 30.40
C GLN A 136 -9.99 2.99 31.20
N LYS A 137 -11.32 3.10 31.08
CA LYS A 137 -12.23 2.21 31.80
C LYS A 137 -12.20 0.83 31.15
N PRO A 138 -11.82 -0.23 31.90
CA PRO A 138 -11.82 -1.57 31.35
C PRO A 138 -13.25 -1.99 31.00
N ARG A 139 -13.45 -2.47 29.77
CA ARG A 139 -14.68 -3.15 29.37
C ARG A 139 -14.85 -4.36 30.28
N ASN A 140 -15.83 -4.33 31.19
CA ASN A 140 -16.07 -5.48 32.06
C ASN A 140 -16.83 -6.56 31.28
N PRO A 141 -16.22 -7.72 30.99
CA PRO A 141 -16.87 -8.78 30.21
C PRO A 141 -18.07 -9.41 30.94
N SER A 142 -18.24 -9.16 32.24
CA SER A 142 -19.33 -9.67 33.07
C SER A 142 -20.61 -8.83 32.98
N PHE A 143 -20.56 -7.66 32.32
CA PHE A 143 -21.70 -6.78 32.11
C PHE A 143 -22.15 -6.84 30.66
N LEU A 144 -23.20 -7.59 30.37
CA LEU A 144 -23.97 -7.51 29.13
C LEU A 144 -25.38 -7.14 29.53
N PRO A 145 -25.72 -5.83 29.47
CA PRO A 145 -26.63 -5.30 28.43
C PRO A 145 -26.66 -3.73 28.20
N PRO A 146 -27.53 -3.14 27.31
CA PRO A 146 -27.42 -1.76 26.77
C PRO A 146 -27.38 -0.55 27.74
N ARG A 147 -27.79 -0.67 29.01
CA ARG A 147 -27.64 0.36 30.06
C ARG A 147 -26.40 0.18 30.94
N GLN A 148 -25.64 -0.90 30.75
CA GLN A 148 -24.34 -1.13 31.41
C GLN A 148 -23.14 -0.85 30.48
N PHE A 149 -23.38 -0.38 29.25
CA PHE A 149 -22.37 0.24 28.38
C PHE A 149 -22.63 1.75 28.25
N PRO A 150 -22.62 2.54 29.35
CA PRO A 150 -22.67 3.99 29.22
C PRO A 150 -21.57 4.51 28.28
N ASP A 151 -20.41 3.83 28.26
CA ASP A 151 -19.27 4.20 27.42
C ASP A 151 -19.52 3.98 25.91
N ASP A 152 -20.19 2.89 25.48
CA ASP A 152 -20.53 2.66 24.05
C ASP A 152 -21.50 3.72 23.54
N GLY A 153 -22.51 4.04 24.35
CA GLY A 153 -23.48 5.08 24.04
C GLY A 153 -22.85 6.46 23.95
N CYS A 154 -21.99 6.82 24.92
CA CYS A 154 -21.24 8.08 24.87
C CYS A 154 -20.40 8.15 23.60
N LEU A 155 -19.59 7.12 23.33
CA LEU A 155 -18.72 7.07 22.17
C LEU A 155 -19.48 7.19 20.84
N LEU A 156 -20.59 6.46 20.68
CA LEU A 156 -21.42 6.56 19.47
C LEU A 156 -22.09 7.94 19.34
N LEU A 157 -22.60 8.50 20.43
CA LEU A 157 -23.24 9.82 20.41
C LEU A 157 -22.22 10.94 20.17
N GLU A 158 -20.96 10.76 20.57
CA GLU A 158 -19.85 11.68 20.27
C GLU A 158 -19.48 11.65 18.78
N ILE A 159 -19.44 10.48 18.13
CA ILE A 159 -18.96 10.33 16.75
C ILE A 159 -20.06 10.47 15.66
N LEU A 160 -21.31 10.10 15.94
CA LEU A 160 -22.39 10.18 14.94
C LEU A 160 -22.65 11.60 14.37
N PRO A 161 -22.54 12.68 15.16
CA PRO A 161 -22.62 14.05 14.64
C PRO A 161 -21.53 14.37 13.63
N GLU A 162 -20.34 13.77 13.79
CA GLU A 162 -19.22 13.94 12.86
C GLU A 162 -19.57 13.41 11.47
N PHE A 163 -20.10 12.19 11.39
CA PHE A 163 -20.57 11.61 10.12
C PHE A 163 -21.73 12.42 9.50
N PHE A 164 -22.56 13.07 10.31
CA PHE A 164 -23.61 13.95 9.80
C PHE A 164 -23.06 15.27 9.22
N ALA A 165 -22.15 15.94 9.95
CA ALA A 165 -21.43 17.11 9.45
C ALA A 165 -20.69 16.77 8.15
N PHE A 166 -20.14 15.56 8.09
CA PHE A 166 -19.48 15.01 6.92
C PHE A 166 -20.39 14.88 5.71
N ALA A 167 -21.56 14.25 5.86
CA ALA A 167 -22.55 14.10 4.80
C ALA A 167 -22.99 15.47 4.25
N LYS A 168 -23.09 16.50 5.10
CA LYS A 168 -23.53 17.86 4.71
C LYS A 168 -22.48 18.69 3.96
N THR A 169 -21.19 18.44 4.17
CA THR A 169 -20.11 19.28 3.63
C THR A 169 -19.71 19.00 2.17
N ARG A 170 -20.55 18.29 1.39
CA ARG A 170 -20.28 17.84 0.01
C ARG A 170 -19.00 16.97 -0.13
N GLY A 171 -18.50 16.37 0.95
CA GLY A 171 -17.41 15.39 0.87
C GLY A 171 -17.71 14.30 -0.16
N LEU A 172 -18.95 13.81 -0.20
CA LEU A 172 -19.42 12.78 -1.13
C LEU A 172 -19.32 13.17 -2.64
N GLY A 173 -19.22 14.45 -2.97
CA GLY A 173 -19.25 14.95 -4.36
C GLY A 173 -17.92 15.50 -4.89
N ASP A 174 -16.85 15.60 -4.08
CA ASP A 174 -15.53 16.03 -4.59
C ASP A 174 -14.86 14.83 -5.30
N PRO A 175 -14.65 14.89 -6.63
CA PRO A 175 -13.96 13.81 -7.34
C PRO A 175 -12.49 13.64 -6.92
N ARG A 176 -11.94 14.58 -6.13
CA ARG A 176 -10.60 14.51 -5.51
C ARG A 176 -10.66 14.03 -4.05
N SER A 177 -11.86 13.67 -3.56
CA SER A 177 -11.97 13.10 -2.22
C SER A 177 -11.33 11.71 -2.21
N PRO A 178 -10.56 11.35 -1.17
CA PRO A 178 -10.08 9.98 -1.01
C PRO A 178 -11.26 9.02 -1.10
N GLY A 179 -11.04 7.89 -1.76
CA GLY A 179 -12.05 6.85 -1.88
C GLY A 179 -12.55 6.48 -0.49
N TRP A 180 -13.79 6.83 -0.18
CA TRP A 180 -14.38 6.60 1.15
C TRP A 180 -14.36 5.13 1.53
N ASP A 181 -14.07 4.84 2.79
CA ASP A 181 -14.32 3.51 3.33
C ASP A 181 -15.83 3.20 3.30
N GLU A 182 -16.15 1.91 3.34
CA GLU A 182 -17.51 1.44 3.15
C GLU A 182 -18.42 1.79 4.34
N LEU A 183 -17.88 1.93 5.56
CA LEU A 183 -18.65 2.31 6.73
C LEU A 183 -19.03 3.79 6.67
N SER A 184 -18.08 4.69 6.37
CA SER A 184 -18.37 6.12 6.22
C SER A 184 -19.42 6.38 5.14
N LYS A 185 -19.32 5.71 3.99
CA LYS A 185 -20.36 5.77 2.94
C LYS A 185 -21.71 5.30 3.45
N GLU A 186 -21.73 4.16 4.14
CA GLU A 186 -22.96 3.58 4.63
C GLU A 186 -23.62 4.48 5.67
N LEU A 187 -22.86 5.02 6.63
CA LEU A 187 -23.38 5.93 7.64
C LEU A 187 -23.92 7.21 7.01
N CYS A 188 -23.24 7.79 6.02
CA CYS A 188 -23.78 8.93 5.27
C CYS A 188 -25.13 8.58 4.63
N ASN A 189 -25.24 7.42 3.96
CA ASN A 189 -26.49 6.96 3.36
C ASN A 189 -27.59 6.74 4.41
N VAL A 190 -27.27 6.18 5.58
CA VAL A 190 -28.23 5.97 6.67
C VAL A 190 -28.70 7.30 7.26
N LEU A 191 -27.80 8.27 7.46
CA LEU A 191 -28.12 9.57 8.01
C LEU A 191 -29.03 10.40 7.08
N GLU A 192 -28.85 10.25 5.76
CA GLU A 192 -29.69 10.87 4.73
C GLU A 192 -31.02 10.15 4.55
N SER A 193 -31.00 8.82 4.39
CA SER A 193 -32.19 8.03 4.08
C SER A 193 -33.05 7.74 5.31
N LYS A 194 -32.48 7.81 6.53
CA LYS A 194 -33.09 7.35 7.80
C LYS A 194 -33.38 5.85 7.85
N HIS A 195 -32.80 5.06 6.96
CA HIS A 195 -32.97 3.60 6.95
C HIS A 195 -31.72 2.93 7.50
N ILE A 196 -31.83 2.24 8.63
CA ILE A 196 -30.69 1.53 9.23
C ILE A 196 -30.47 0.21 8.50
N THR A 197 -29.24 -0.01 8.04
CA THR A 197 -28.82 -1.22 7.33
C THR A 197 -28.00 -2.16 8.22
N PRO A 198 -27.99 -3.47 7.93
CA PRO A 198 -27.09 -4.42 8.59
C PRO A 198 -25.62 -4.01 8.55
N LEU A 199 -25.15 -3.49 7.41
CA LEU A 199 -23.76 -3.01 7.31
C LEU A 199 -23.45 -1.88 8.28
N ALA A 200 -24.35 -0.91 8.46
CA ALA A 200 -24.12 0.20 9.38
C ALA A 200 -24.01 -0.29 10.83
N VAL A 201 -24.92 -1.17 11.26
CA VAL A 201 -24.91 -1.73 12.61
C VAL A 201 -23.66 -2.59 12.85
N PHE A 202 -23.33 -3.47 11.90
CA PHE A 202 -22.13 -4.30 11.97
C PHE A 202 -20.85 -3.45 12.03
N GLY A 203 -20.72 -2.44 11.16
CA GLY A 203 -19.54 -1.60 11.13
C GLY A 203 -19.38 -0.74 12.38
N LEU A 204 -20.48 -0.23 12.96
CA LEU A 204 -20.44 0.45 14.27
C LEU A 204 -20.07 -0.52 15.40
N GLN A 205 -20.46 -1.80 15.33
CA GLN A 205 -19.98 -2.79 16.31
C GLN A 205 -18.46 -3.00 16.20
N ILE A 206 -17.93 -3.13 14.98
CA ILE A 206 -16.48 -3.24 14.76
C ILE A 206 -15.76 -1.97 15.25
N PHE A 207 -16.35 -0.79 15.01
CA PHE A 207 -15.87 0.48 15.57
C PHE A 207 -15.71 0.39 17.09
N LEU A 208 -16.79 0.05 17.81
CA LEU A 208 -16.73 -0.11 19.26
C LEU A 208 -15.68 -1.14 19.69
N ASP A 209 -15.61 -2.30 19.03
CA ASP A 209 -14.66 -3.35 19.40
C ASP A 209 -13.20 -2.90 19.27
N ILE A 210 -12.86 -2.10 18.25
CA ILE A 210 -11.51 -1.52 18.11
C ILE A 210 -11.25 -0.50 19.21
N HIS A 211 -12.19 0.41 19.48
CA HIS A 211 -12.04 1.42 20.54
C HIS A 211 -11.77 0.76 21.90
N HIS A 212 -12.52 -0.29 22.23
CA HIS A 212 -12.32 -1.06 23.45
C HIS A 212 -11.03 -1.87 23.45
N MET A 213 -10.65 -2.42 22.29
CA MET A 213 -9.44 -3.20 22.15
C MET A 213 -8.20 -2.34 22.40
N PHE A 214 -8.14 -1.13 21.85
CA PHE A 214 -6.97 -0.25 21.98
C PHE A 214 -6.99 0.56 23.28
N GLY A 215 -8.18 0.95 23.77
CA GLY A 215 -8.33 1.76 24.98
C GLY A 215 -7.46 3.01 24.88
N LYS A 216 -6.53 3.18 25.84
CA LYS A 216 -5.58 4.31 25.87
C LYS A 216 -4.68 4.47 24.64
N ASP A 217 -4.55 3.44 23.80
CA ASP A 217 -3.69 3.46 22.61
C ASP A 217 -4.49 3.64 21.31
N ILE A 218 -5.74 4.10 21.40
CA ILE A 218 -6.63 4.25 20.23
C ILE A 218 -6.04 5.20 19.16
N ASP A 219 -5.32 6.23 19.60
CA ASP A 219 -4.59 7.17 18.74
C ASP A 219 -3.45 6.55 17.92
N ARG A 220 -3.06 5.29 18.16
CA ARG A 220 -1.94 4.67 17.46
C ARG A 220 -2.12 4.65 15.94
N GLY A 221 -3.34 4.33 15.47
CA GLY A 221 -3.64 4.34 14.04
C GLY A 221 -3.41 5.72 13.41
N TYR A 222 -3.85 6.78 14.10
CA TYR A 222 -3.62 8.15 13.64
C TYR A 222 -2.13 8.51 13.65
N ARG A 223 -1.39 8.16 14.71
CA ARG A 223 0.05 8.41 14.82
C ARG A 223 0.84 7.73 13.70
N ASP A 224 0.55 6.46 13.41
CA ASP A 224 1.21 5.68 12.36
C ASP A 224 0.93 6.28 10.97
N LEU A 225 -0.32 6.67 10.71
CA LEU A 225 -0.70 7.35 9.46
C LEU A 225 0.00 8.71 9.32
N HIS A 226 0.02 9.51 10.38
CA HIS A 226 0.65 10.82 10.40
C HIS A 226 2.16 10.71 10.17
N ALA A 227 2.82 9.75 10.82
CA ALA A 227 4.24 9.46 10.62
C ALA A 227 4.53 9.05 9.17
N GLY A 228 3.72 8.15 8.58
CA GLY A 228 3.84 7.73 7.19
C GLY A 228 3.68 8.88 6.20
N CYS A 229 2.65 9.71 6.37
CA CYS A 229 2.41 10.88 5.51
C CYS A 229 3.51 11.95 5.66
N THR A 230 4.07 12.10 6.86
CA THR A 230 5.20 13.01 7.13
C THR A 230 6.45 12.53 6.38
N ALA A 231 6.74 11.23 6.41
CA ALA A 231 7.85 10.64 5.66
C ALA A 231 7.70 10.83 4.15
N ILE A 232 6.50 10.57 3.59
CA ILE A 232 6.20 10.81 2.17
C ILE A 232 6.38 12.28 1.82
N THR A 233 5.90 13.20 2.66
CA THR A 233 6.05 14.64 2.44
C THR A 233 7.53 15.04 2.40
N LYS A 234 8.34 14.51 3.32
CA LYS A 234 9.80 14.73 3.33
C LYS A 234 10.43 14.24 2.03
N ASP A 235 10.12 13.01 1.61
CA ASP A 235 10.66 12.44 0.37
C ASP A 235 10.26 13.26 -0.88
N LEU A 236 9.02 13.76 -0.93
CA LEU A 236 8.54 14.64 -2.01
C LEU A 236 9.24 16.01 -2.02
N ILE A 237 9.58 16.57 -0.86
CA ILE A 237 10.36 17.80 -0.75
C ILE A 237 11.79 17.54 -1.24
N THR A 238 12.43 16.47 -0.74
CA THR A 238 13.77 16.05 -1.16
C THR A 238 13.84 15.82 -2.67
N ARG A 239 12.81 15.23 -3.27
CA ARG A 239 12.64 15.11 -4.72
C ARG A 239 12.72 16.47 -5.42
N THR A 240 11.96 17.46 -4.97
CA THR A 240 11.95 18.80 -5.61
C THR A 240 13.35 19.44 -5.64
N LEU A 241 14.19 19.12 -4.65
CA LEU A 241 15.57 19.63 -4.56
C LEU A 241 16.57 18.86 -5.42
N HIS A 242 16.33 17.57 -5.67
CA HIS A 242 17.35 16.67 -6.23
C HIS A 242 16.95 15.97 -7.53
N THR A 243 15.73 16.11 -8.03
CA THR A 243 15.39 15.59 -9.37
C THR A 243 15.95 16.52 -10.45
N THR A 244 16.49 15.93 -11.53
CA THR A 244 17.18 16.67 -12.59
C THR A 244 16.21 17.54 -13.39
N LYS A 245 16.71 18.63 -13.98
CA LYS A 245 15.94 19.47 -14.93
C LYS A 245 16.75 19.67 -16.23
N PRO A 246 16.13 19.57 -17.43
CA PRO A 246 14.73 19.22 -17.69
C PRO A 246 14.39 17.79 -17.26
N ALA A 247 13.11 17.46 -17.20
CA ALA A 247 12.70 16.08 -16.91
C ALA A 247 12.88 15.23 -18.18
N PRO A 248 13.08 13.92 -18.07
CA PRO A 248 13.22 13.08 -19.24
C PRO A 248 11.87 12.97 -19.99
N PRO A 249 11.87 12.70 -21.31
CA PRO A 249 10.66 12.66 -22.12
C PRO A 249 9.51 11.77 -21.60
N PRO A 250 9.76 10.57 -21.00
CA PRO A 250 8.70 9.76 -20.40
C PRO A 250 7.93 10.48 -19.28
N TRP A 251 8.57 11.44 -18.62
CA TRP A 251 7.97 12.23 -17.54
C TRP A 251 7.26 13.49 -18.05
N GLU A 252 7.87 14.24 -18.96
CA GLU A 252 7.41 15.57 -19.40
C GLU A 252 6.03 15.59 -20.06
N GLY A 253 5.58 14.46 -20.62
CA GLY A 253 4.23 14.30 -21.18
C GLY A 253 3.23 13.57 -20.28
N SER A 254 3.63 13.18 -19.07
CA SER A 254 2.81 12.36 -18.16
C SER A 254 1.90 13.19 -17.25
N GLN A 255 0.94 12.53 -16.60
CA GLN A 255 0.10 13.14 -15.57
C GLN A 255 0.72 13.06 -14.16
N ASN A 256 1.97 12.62 -14.03
CA ASN A 256 2.57 12.27 -12.75
C ASN A 256 2.75 13.48 -11.82
N GLU A 257 3.07 14.66 -12.34
CA GLU A 257 3.15 15.88 -11.49
C GLU A 257 1.77 16.26 -10.94
N MET A 258 0.73 16.14 -11.74
CA MET A 258 -0.65 16.37 -11.28
C MET A 258 -1.01 15.34 -10.19
N TYR A 259 -0.58 14.09 -10.33
CA TYR A 259 -0.79 13.05 -9.33
C TYR A 259 -0.05 13.35 -8.02
N ILE A 260 1.16 13.90 -8.08
CA ILE A 260 1.92 14.32 -6.89
C ILE A 260 1.24 15.46 -6.16
N GLU A 261 0.72 16.44 -6.89
CA GLU A 261 -0.05 17.53 -6.27
C GLU A 261 -1.36 17.02 -5.65
N GLN A 262 -1.99 15.99 -6.25
CA GLN A 262 -3.14 15.31 -5.63
C GLN A 262 -2.75 14.59 -4.34
N ILE A 263 -1.62 13.89 -4.30
CA ILE A 263 -1.11 13.23 -3.07
C ILE A 263 -0.88 14.29 -1.97
N LYS A 264 -0.17 15.38 -2.28
CA LYS A 264 0.08 16.48 -1.33
C LYS A 264 -1.21 17.11 -0.83
N HIS A 265 -2.15 17.41 -1.75
CA HIS A 265 -3.44 17.96 -1.40
C HIS A 265 -4.23 17.03 -0.48
N THR A 266 -4.20 15.72 -0.76
CA THR A 266 -4.90 14.70 0.01
C THR A 266 -4.34 14.60 1.43
N MET A 267 -3.01 14.48 1.60
CA MET A 267 -2.38 14.43 2.92
C MET A 267 -2.63 15.73 3.71
N LYS A 268 -2.46 16.88 3.07
CA LYS A 268 -2.71 18.18 3.72
C LYS A 268 -4.16 18.32 4.19
N LYS A 269 -5.11 17.97 3.33
CA LYS A 269 -6.54 18.12 3.63
C LYS A 269 -7.00 17.11 4.67
N TRP A 270 -6.66 15.84 4.53
CA TRP A 270 -7.30 14.75 5.27
C TRP A 270 -6.49 14.17 6.42
N VAL A 271 -5.19 14.48 6.52
CA VAL A 271 -4.31 13.94 7.56
C VAL A 271 -3.77 15.06 8.44
N PHE A 272 -3.24 16.13 7.84
CA PHE A 272 -2.59 17.22 8.57
C PHE A 272 -3.54 18.32 9.04
N ASN A 273 -4.73 18.42 8.46
CA ASN A 273 -5.73 19.44 8.80
C ASN A 273 -7.02 18.78 9.28
N ASP A 274 -7.70 19.43 10.23
CA ASP A 274 -9.10 19.11 10.54
C ASP A 274 -10.02 19.76 9.51
N THR A 275 -10.54 18.95 8.58
CA THR A 275 -11.47 19.42 7.55
C THR A 275 -12.83 19.85 8.08
N LEU A 276 -13.27 19.30 9.21
CA LEU A 276 -14.60 19.59 9.75
C LEU A 276 -14.56 20.74 10.76
N ALA A 277 -13.41 21.06 11.36
CA ALA A 277 -13.26 22.19 12.28
C ALA A 277 -13.89 23.50 11.76
N PRO A 278 -13.59 23.99 10.54
CA PRO A 278 -14.19 25.24 10.04
C PRO A 278 -15.70 25.15 9.82
N PHE A 279 -16.25 23.96 9.56
CA PHE A 279 -17.68 23.76 9.41
C PHE A 279 -18.37 23.76 10.78
N LYS A 280 -17.76 23.10 11.78
CA LYS A 280 -18.20 23.12 13.18
C LYS A 280 -18.23 24.54 13.72
N GLU A 281 -17.14 25.30 13.60
CA GLU A 281 -17.05 26.70 14.05
C GLU A 281 -18.10 27.63 13.43
N ARG A 282 -18.45 27.41 12.15
CA ARG A 282 -19.47 28.23 11.45
C ARG A 282 -20.89 27.88 11.86
N THR A 283 -21.12 26.62 12.22
CA THR A 283 -22.44 26.09 12.59
C THR A 283 -22.69 26.24 14.10
N LEU A 284 -21.63 26.34 14.90
CA LEU A 284 -21.63 26.33 16.35
C LEU A 284 -20.97 27.61 16.87
N ARG A 285 -21.77 28.59 17.31
CA ARG A 285 -21.29 29.64 18.21
C ARG A 285 -21.33 29.05 19.63
N ASP A 286 -20.16 28.87 20.24
CA ASP A 286 -19.95 28.75 21.70
C ASP A 286 -20.02 27.38 22.42
N VAL A 287 -19.84 26.21 21.79
CA VAL A 287 -19.85 24.93 22.55
C VAL A 287 -18.71 23.96 22.20
N PHE A 288 -17.72 23.92 23.10
CA PHE A 288 -16.88 22.79 23.55
C PHE A 288 -16.07 21.91 22.57
N SER A 289 -15.25 21.07 23.20
CA SER A 289 -13.95 20.52 22.79
C SER A 289 -13.94 19.54 21.63
N TRP A 290 -12.89 19.69 20.84
CA TRP A 290 -12.49 18.95 19.65
C TRP A 290 -12.37 17.44 19.90
N LEU A 291 -13.26 16.64 19.32
CA LEU A 291 -12.89 15.31 18.85
C LEU A 291 -12.36 15.50 17.43
N GLN A 292 -11.04 15.36 17.25
CA GLN A 292 -10.54 14.99 15.94
C GLN A 292 -11.23 13.68 15.62
N ILE A 293 -11.89 13.64 14.47
CA ILE A 293 -12.42 12.40 13.95
C ILE A 293 -11.19 11.54 13.71
N GLU A 294 -10.88 10.65 14.64
CA GLU A 294 -10.12 9.43 14.42
C GLU A 294 -10.96 8.60 13.45
N THR A 295 -11.09 9.13 12.24
CA THR A 295 -11.95 8.60 11.21
C THR A 295 -11.32 7.27 10.90
N PHE A 296 -12.08 6.21 11.11
CA PHE A 296 -11.82 4.91 10.53
C PHE A 296 -11.36 5.13 9.09
N SER A 297 -10.05 5.06 8.88
CA SER A 297 -9.39 5.08 7.57
C SER A 297 -9.55 6.36 6.73
N PRO A 298 -8.62 7.35 6.81
CA PRO A 298 -7.97 7.80 5.59
C PRO A 298 -7.33 6.51 5.04
N PRO A 299 -7.78 6.00 3.88
CA PRO A 299 -7.26 4.75 3.39
C PRO A 299 -5.73 4.88 3.25
N PRO A 300 -4.98 3.78 3.17
CA PRO A 300 -3.54 3.80 2.89
C PRO A 300 -3.16 4.34 1.49
N MET A 301 -4.03 5.18 0.91
CA MET A 301 -3.87 5.97 -0.30
C MET A 301 -2.48 6.59 -0.40
N PRO A 302 -1.99 7.35 0.61
CA PRO A 302 -0.79 8.13 0.39
C PRO A 302 0.41 7.22 0.13
N SER A 303 0.54 6.10 0.87
CA SER A 303 1.62 5.13 0.67
C SER A 303 1.53 4.42 -0.68
N VAL A 304 0.35 3.93 -1.06
CA VAL A 304 0.15 3.23 -2.35
C VAL A 304 0.39 4.19 -3.53
N MET A 305 -0.13 5.41 -3.45
CA MET A 305 0.05 6.45 -4.47
C MET A 305 1.51 6.92 -4.54
N ALA A 306 2.18 7.08 -3.40
CA ALA A 306 3.60 7.45 -3.33
C ALA A 306 4.51 6.34 -3.89
N ASN A 307 4.19 5.08 -3.61
CA ASN A 307 4.91 3.94 -4.18
C ASN A 307 4.80 3.90 -5.70
N GLU A 308 3.57 4.05 -6.23
CA GLU A 308 3.30 4.08 -7.67
C GLU A 308 4.06 5.21 -8.38
N VAL A 309 3.97 6.44 -7.86
CA VAL A 309 4.67 7.55 -8.50
C VAL A 309 6.19 7.47 -8.33
N GLY A 310 6.65 6.91 -7.21
CA GLY A 310 8.06 6.62 -6.98
C GLY A 310 8.63 5.63 -7.99
N LEU A 311 7.90 4.57 -8.33
CA LEU A 311 8.27 3.64 -9.39
C LEU A 311 8.32 4.33 -10.76
N ALA A 312 7.27 5.10 -11.10
CA ALA A 312 7.24 5.85 -12.36
C ALA A 312 8.41 6.84 -12.50
N MET A 313 8.82 7.47 -11.39
CA MET A 313 10.02 8.30 -11.34
C MET A 313 11.30 7.49 -11.52
N ALA A 314 11.44 6.37 -10.79
CA ALA A 314 12.61 5.52 -10.86
C ALA A 314 12.87 5.07 -12.31
N ASP A 315 11.81 4.70 -13.02
CA ASP A 315 11.81 4.24 -14.40
C ASP A 315 12.08 5.36 -15.40
N SER A 316 11.40 6.50 -15.25
CA SER A 316 11.56 7.63 -16.17
C SER A 316 13.01 8.15 -16.22
N TRP A 317 13.71 8.11 -15.09
CA TRP A 317 15.12 8.49 -14.98
C TRP A 317 16.10 7.32 -15.12
N GLY A 318 15.63 6.07 -15.09
CA GLY A 318 16.50 4.88 -14.95
C GLY A 318 17.37 4.89 -13.68
N SER A 319 17.06 5.77 -12.73
CA SER A 319 17.90 6.11 -11.57
C SER A 319 18.25 4.90 -10.71
N ILE A 320 17.26 4.09 -10.33
CA ILE A 320 17.46 2.93 -9.48
C ILE A 320 18.00 1.76 -10.29
N LEU A 321 17.38 1.50 -11.45
CA LEU A 321 17.74 0.36 -12.30
C LEU A 321 19.22 0.42 -12.72
N TYR A 322 19.68 1.52 -13.30
CA TYR A 322 21.07 1.58 -13.78
C TYR A 322 22.06 1.68 -12.62
N THR A 323 21.70 2.33 -11.52
CA THR A 323 22.55 2.31 -10.31
C THR A 323 22.72 0.89 -9.76
N SER A 324 21.69 0.02 -9.86
CA SER A 324 21.81 -1.39 -9.49
C SER A 324 22.81 -2.15 -10.37
N HIS A 325 22.90 -1.81 -11.66
CA HIS A 325 23.91 -2.37 -12.57
C HIS A 325 25.32 -1.95 -12.19
N LEU A 326 25.51 -0.68 -11.84
CA LEU A 326 26.81 -0.18 -11.39
C LEU A 326 27.24 -0.83 -10.07
N TYR A 327 26.31 -0.91 -9.10
CA TYR A 327 26.54 -1.58 -7.82
C TYR A 327 26.97 -3.04 -8.02
N HIS A 328 26.24 -3.79 -8.84
CA HIS A 328 26.57 -5.19 -9.14
C HIS A 328 27.90 -5.34 -9.89
N ALA A 329 28.22 -4.43 -10.81
CA ALA A 329 29.53 -4.41 -11.47
C ALA A 329 30.68 -4.17 -10.48
N GLY A 330 30.48 -3.32 -9.48
CA GLY A 330 31.44 -3.11 -8.38
C GLY A 330 31.67 -4.37 -7.54
N ILE A 331 30.61 -5.14 -7.27
CA ILE A 331 30.71 -6.45 -6.58
C ILE A 331 31.52 -7.43 -7.42
N VAL A 332 31.17 -7.58 -8.70
CA VAL A 332 31.86 -8.50 -9.62
C VAL A 332 33.34 -8.16 -9.77
N ALA A 333 33.69 -6.87 -9.73
CA ALA A 333 35.06 -6.40 -9.77
C ALA A 333 35.84 -6.56 -8.45
N GLY A 334 35.16 -6.95 -7.36
CA GLY A 334 35.74 -7.05 -6.01
C GLY A 334 35.96 -5.70 -5.33
N GLU A 335 35.35 -4.62 -5.83
CA GLU A 335 35.45 -3.27 -5.28
C GLU A 335 34.38 -2.97 -4.23
N LEU A 336 33.25 -3.70 -4.26
CA LEU A 336 32.21 -3.62 -3.26
C LEU A 336 31.96 -5.00 -2.66
N ALA A 337 31.64 -5.05 -1.36
CA ALA A 337 31.25 -6.29 -0.72
C ALA A 337 29.81 -6.67 -1.14
N GLU A 338 29.54 -7.96 -1.20
CA GLU A 338 28.16 -8.46 -1.32
C GLU A 338 27.33 -7.94 -0.14
N GLU A 339 26.09 -7.54 -0.43
CA GLU A 339 25.16 -6.96 0.53
C GLU A 339 25.59 -5.66 1.24
N ALA A 340 26.60 -4.96 0.72
CA ALA A 340 27.01 -3.67 1.28
C ALA A 340 25.86 -2.66 1.27
N TRP A 341 25.06 -2.61 0.20
CA TRP A 341 23.93 -1.68 0.06
C TRP A 341 22.59 -2.37 0.31
N LYS A 342 22.16 -2.39 1.58
CA LYS A 342 20.94 -3.10 2.01
C LYS A 342 19.67 -2.66 1.27
N ASP A 343 19.46 -1.36 1.05
CA ASP A 343 18.29 -0.89 0.30
C ASP A 343 18.28 -1.36 -1.17
N MET A 344 19.45 -1.37 -1.84
CA MET A 344 19.56 -1.83 -3.23
C MET A 344 19.39 -3.35 -3.34
N GLU A 345 19.92 -4.10 -2.37
CA GLU A 345 19.68 -5.54 -2.25
C GLU A 345 18.19 -5.85 -2.10
N TRP A 346 17.47 -5.04 -1.31
CA TRP A 346 16.02 -5.17 -1.18
C TRP A 346 15.31 -4.93 -2.50
N VAL A 347 15.63 -3.88 -3.25
CA VAL A 347 15.04 -3.66 -4.59
C VAL A 347 15.33 -4.83 -5.54
N MET A 348 16.55 -5.35 -5.56
CA MET A 348 16.89 -6.52 -6.37
C MET A 348 16.12 -7.77 -5.94
N SER A 349 15.90 -7.90 -4.64
CA SER A 349 15.07 -8.91 -4.00
C SER A 349 13.58 -8.67 -4.23
N ILE A 350 13.08 -7.47 -4.46
CA ILE A 350 11.65 -7.22 -4.75
C ILE A 350 11.36 -7.55 -6.22
N HIS A 351 12.18 -7.05 -7.15
CA HIS A 351 11.87 -7.14 -8.59
C HIS A 351 12.41 -8.41 -9.28
N GLY A 352 13.43 -9.07 -8.73
CA GLY A 352 14.10 -10.17 -9.44
C GLY A 352 15.49 -9.77 -9.89
N ARG A 353 16.54 -10.42 -9.39
CA ARG A 353 17.91 -10.21 -9.94
C ARG A 353 17.91 -10.54 -11.43
N GLU A 354 17.34 -11.68 -11.81
CA GLU A 354 17.23 -12.05 -13.23
C GLU A 354 16.45 -11.00 -14.03
N ARG A 355 15.39 -10.42 -13.48
CA ARG A 355 14.60 -9.40 -14.18
C ARG A 355 15.39 -8.11 -14.39
N ILE A 356 16.05 -7.62 -13.35
CA ILE A 356 16.90 -6.42 -13.38
C ILE A 356 18.02 -6.55 -14.40
N PHE A 357 18.53 -7.77 -14.60
CA PHE A 357 19.61 -8.06 -15.53
C PHE A 357 19.17 -8.68 -16.86
N LYS A 358 17.86 -8.69 -17.17
CA LYS A 358 17.28 -9.29 -18.38
C LYS A 358 17.70 -10.76 -18.60
N GLY A 359 17.47 -11.60 -17.60
CA GLY A 359 17.77 -13.03 -17.59
C GLY A 359 19.00 -13.34 -16.74
N LYS A 360 20.16 -13.52 -17.38
CA LYS A 360 21.37 -13.97 -16.68
C LYS A 360 21.99 -12.85 -15.85
N VAL A 361 22.21 -13.10 -14.56
CA VAL A 361 22.98 -12.19 -13.68
C VAL A 361 24.44 -12.10 -14.17
N PRO A 362 24.96 -10.90 -14.47
CA PRO A 362 26.31 -10.72 -15.01
C PRO A 362 27.41 -11.22 -14.08
N LYS A 363 28.42 -11.89 -14.65
CA LYS A 363 29.59 -12.38 -13.91
C LYS A 363 30.90 -11.68 -14.27
N ASN A 364 30.87 -10.77 -15.25
CA ASN A 364 32.03 -9.99 -15.70
C ASN A 364 31.56 -8.68 -16.36
N ALA A 365 32.50 -7.81 -16.73
CA ALA A 365 32.19 -6.47 -17.25
C ALA A 365 31.51 -6.54 -18.63
N VAL A 366 31.87 -7.54 -19.44
CA VAL A 366 31.26 -7.75 -20.76
C VAL A 366 29.78 -8.12 -20.63
N GLU A 367 29.45 -9.07 -19.75
CA GLU A 367 28.07 -9.47 -19.45
C GLU A 367 27.29 -8.31 -18.82
N ALA A 368 27.91 -7.50 -17.96
CA ALA A 368 27.27 -6.35 -17.34
C ALA A 368 26.88 -5.30 -18.39
N MET A 369 27.79 -5.01 -19.34
CA MET A 369 27.50 -4.10 -20.44
C MET A 369 26.43 -4.66 -21.39
N THR A 370 26.44 -5.96 -21.67
CA THR A 370 25.37 -6.59 -22.46
C THR A 370 24.02 -6.46 -21.78
N SER A 371 23.95 -6.77 -20.48
CA SER A 371 22.73 -6.65 -19.68
C SER A 371 22.20 -5.21 -19.65
N TYR A 372 23.08 -4.23 -19.46
CA TYR A 372 22.75 -2.81 -19.51
C TYR A 372 22.12 -2.40 -20.86
N HIS A 373 22.73 -2.79 -21.99
CA HIS A 373 22.17 -2.48 -23.31
C HIS A 373 20.80 -3.11 -23.54
N LEU A 374 20.59 -4.34 -23.06
CA LEU A 374 19.28 -5.00 -23.13
C LEU A 374 18.24 -4.22 -22.34
N MET A 375 18.58 -3.74 -21.14
CA MET A 375 17.68 -2.92 -20.33
C MET A 375 17.42 -1.55 -20.94
N MET A 376 18.39 -0.94 -21.62
CA MET A 376 18.20 0.26 -22.45
C MET A 376 17.34 0.03 -23.72
N GLY A 377 16.87 -1.20 -23.93
CA GLY A 377 16.03 -1.56 -25.07
C GLY A 377 16.81 -1.83 -26.35
N THR A 378 18.12 -2.05 -26.31
CA THR A 378 18.88 -2.40 -27.52
C THR A 378 18.52 -3.81 -28.00
N SER A 379 18.22 -3.97 -29.30
CA SER A 379 17.95 -5.29 -29.86
C SER A 379 19.16 -6.23 -29.78
N PRO A 380 19.01 -7.48 -29.31
CA PRO A 380 20.06 -8.50 -29.34
C PRO A 380 20.64 -8.72 -30.75
N VAL A 381 19.80 -8.58 -31.78
CA VAL A 381 20.21 -8.71 -33.19
C VAL A 381 21.15 -7.57 -33.60
N ALA A 382 20.89 -6.35 -33.14
CA ALA A 382 21.75 -5.20 -33.39
C ALA A 382 23.12 -5.33 -32.69
N MET A 383 23.14 -5.93 -31.49
CA MET A 383 24.39 -6.25 -30.79
C MET A 383 25.18 -7.36 -31.51
N GLY A 384 24.50 -8.42 -31.98
CA GLY A 384 25.11 -9.52 -32.73
C GLY A 384 25.71 -9.10 -34.07
N ALA A 385 25.08 -8.17 -34.78
CA ALA A 385 25.58 -7.62 -36.05
C ALA A 385 26.92 -6.88 -35.91
N ARG A 386 27.21 -6.28 -34.74
CA ARG A 386 28.52 -5.68 -34.43
C ARG A 386 29.59 -6.71 -34.06
N SER A 387 29.22 -7.77 -33.35
CA SER A 387 30.17 -8.85 -33.00
C SER A 387 30.59 -9.70 -34.21
N GLY A 388 29.81 -9.67 -35.30
CA GLY A 388 30.03 -10.45 -36.51
C GLY A 388 30.95 -9.83 -37.58
N LYS A 389 31.55 -8.65 -37.37
CA LYS A 389 32.52 -8.08 -38.34
C LYS A 389 33.86 -8.82 -38.29
N LYS A 390 33.89 -10.04 -38.82
CA LYS A 390 35.09 -10.64 -39.42
C LYS A 390 35.40 -9.90 -40.73
N LYS A 391 36.69 -9.65 -40.91
CA LYS A 391 37.39 -9.01 -42.03
C LYS A 391 36.73 -9.23 -43.40
N GLY A 392 36.58 -8.13 -44.15
CA GLY A 392 36.58 -8.14 -45.61
C GLY A 392 35.25 -7.79 -46.27
N LYS A 393 35.02 -6.49 -46.49
CA LYS A 393 34.59 -5.94 -47.80
C LYS A 393 34.63 -4.42 -47.75
N LYS A 394 35.55 -3.85 -48.54
CA LYS A 394 35.53 -2.43 -48.93
C LYS A 394 34.33 -2.21 -49.84
N GLY A 395 33.54 -1.19 -49.55
CA GLY A 395 32.60 -0.59 -50.50
C GLY A 395 31.14 -0.67 -50.07
N GLY A 396 30.56 0.50 -49.76
CA GLY A 396 29.11 0.71 -49.77
C GLY A 396 28.53 1.31 -48.50
N ARG A 397 28.43 2.66 -48.48
CA ARG A 397 27.57 3.49 -47.61
C ARG A 397 27.42 3.02 -46.16
N GLU A 398 28.47 3.25 -45.36
CA GLU A 398 28.33 3.40 -43.91
C GLU A 398 27.83 4.82 -43.63
N ALA A 399 26.51 4.98 -43.50
CA ALA A 399 25.92 6.16 -42.89
C ALA A 399 24.60 5.75 -42.19
N ASP A 400 24.61 5.95 -40.88
CA ASP A 400 23.44 6.30 -40.08
C ASP A 400 22.36 5.25 -39.79
N LYS A 401 22.76 4.13 -39.19
CA LYS A 401 21.85 3.38 -38.31
C LYS A 401 22.38 3.46 -36.90
N GLY A 402 21.92 4.47 -36.15
CA GLY A 402 22.06 4.53 -34.70
C GLY A 402 21.59 3.24 -34.03
N TRP A 403 21.88 3.10 -32.74
CA TRP A 403 21.43 1.95 -31.93
C TRP A 403 19.97 1.65 -32.26
N MET A 404 19.70 0.48 -32.86
CA MET A 404 18.34 0.04 -33.11
C MET A 404 17.70 -0.29 -31.77
N HIS A 405 17.05 0.72 -31.19
CA HIS A 405 16.21 0.57 -30.02
C HIS A 405 15.00 -0.28 -30.41
N SER A 406 14.60 -1.16 -29.49
CA SER A 406 13.37 -1.92 -29.61
C SER A 406 12.18 -0.96 -29.67
N LEU A 407 11.11 -1.36 -30.34
CA LEU A 407 9.85 -0.60 -30.39
C LEU A 407 9.28 -0.30 -28.99
N HIS A 408 9.69 -1.05 -27.97
CA HIS A 408 9.19 -0.93 -26.60
C HIS A 408 10.05 -0.01 -25.72
N GLY A 409 11.13 0.58 -26.24
CA GLY A 409 12.00 1.48 -25.48
C GLY A 409 12.79 0.79 -24.35
N PRO A 410 13.34 1.56 -23.40
CA PRO A 410 14.01 1.01 -22.22
C PRO A 410 13.04 0.29 -21.28
N HIS A 411 13.53 -0.74 -20.60
CA HIS A 411 12.80 -1.51 -19.60
C HIS A 411 12.87 -0.84 -18.22
N GLY A 412 11.76 -0.86 -17.49
CA GLY A 412 11.64 -0.32 -16.13
C GLY A 412 11.48 -1.39 -15.05
N LEU A 413 11.42 -0.93 -13.79
CA LEU A 413 11.04 -1.68 -12.62
C LEU A 413 9.51 -1.87 -12.64
N GLU A 414 9.06 -3.03 -13.13
CA GLU A 414 7.64 -3.35 -13.12
C GLU A 414 7.09 -3.46 -11.70
N ASP A 415 5.80 -3.11 -11.54
CA ASP A 415 5.05 -3.21 -10.30
C ASP A 415 5.06 -4.65 -9.76
N ALA A 416 5.76 -4.81 -8.62
CA ALA A 416 5.98 -6.09 -7.96
C ALA A 416 4.84 -6.48 -7.01
N SER A 417 3.83 -5.63 -6.81
CA SER A 417 2.72 -5.86 -5.88
C SER A 417 1.39 -6.10 -6.62
N PRO A 418 0.96 -7.38 -6.79
CA PRO A 418 -0.40 -7.72 -7.21
C PRO A 418 -1.47 -7.01 -6.37
N VAL A 419 -1.23 -6.84 -5.07
CA VAL A 419 -2.16 -6.18 -4.17
C VAL A 419 -2.27 -4.68 -4.45
N ALA A 420 -1.17 -3.98 -4.70
CA ALA A 420 -1.23 -2.57 -5.10
C ALA A 420 -2.08 -2.36 -6.36
N LYS A 421 -2.00 -3.28 -7.33
CA LYS A 421 -2.82 -3.24 -8.56
C LYS A 421 -4.33 -3.39 -8.29
N LEU A 422 -4.72 -4.26 -7.35
CA LEU A 422 -6.12 -4.42 -6.93
C LEU A 422 -6.73 -3.12 -6.40
N PHE A 423 -5.90 -2.36 -5.69
CA PHE A 423 -6.34 -1.18 -4.96
C PHE A 423 -6.09 0.14 -5.71
N ARG A 424 -5.25 0.13 -6.75
CA ARG A 424 -4.99 1.28 -7.63
C ARG A 424 -6.28 1.90 -8.17
N GLY A 425 -7.18 1.10 -8.75
CA GLY A 425 -8.46 1.62 -9.26
C GLY A 425 -9.45 2.12 -8.18
N ARG A 426 -9.27 1.67 -6.92
CA ARG A 426 -10.12 2.13 -5.81
C ARG A 426 -9.64 3.44 -5.18
N PHE A 427 -8.34 3.73 -5.32
CA PHE A 427 -7.66 4.75 -4.54
C PHE A 427 -7.03 5.84 -5.43
N SER A 428 -6.55 5.52 -6.62
CA SER A 428 -6.13 6.52 -7.61
C SER A 428 -7.38 7.12 -8.23
N GLY A 429 -7.76 8.34 -7.83
CA GLY A 429 -9.02 9.06 -8.17
C GLY A 429 -9.27 9.38 -9.66
N GLY A 430 -8.82 8.52 -10.58
CA GLY A 430 -8.99 8.64 -12.02
C GLY A 430 -9.84 7.51 -12.60
N ARG A 431 -11.08 7.87 -13.00
CA ARG A 431 -11.95 7.17 -13.97
C ARG A 431 -12.57 5.83 -13.51
N LYS A 432 -13.90 5.92 -13.37
CA LYS A 432 -14.92 4.90 -13.05
C LYS A 432 -14.87 4.42 -11.60
N PRO A 433 -15.90 4.72 -10.79
CA PRO A 433 -16.08 4.11 -9.48
C PRO A 433 -16.44 2.64 -9.68
N GLY A 434 -15.41 1.82 -9.75
CA GLY A 434 -15.53 0.39 -9.91
C GLY A 434 -14.24 -0.20 -9.38
N ALA A 435 -14.31 -0.75 -8.18
CA ALA A 435 -13.30 -1.69 -7.73
C ALA A 435 -12.98 -2.65 -8.87
N THR A 436 -11.70 -2.85 -9.20
CA THR A 436 -11.30 -4.01 -10.00
C THR A 436 -11.97 -5.21 -9.34
N PRO A 437 -12.85 -5.94 -10.05
CA PRO A 437 -13.47 -7.12 -9.48
C PRO A 437 -12.35 -8.03 -8.97
N LEU A 438 -12.55 -8.70 -7.84
CA LEU A 438 -11.68 -9.81 -7.45
C LEU A 438 -11.96 -10.94 -8.45
N THR A 439 -11.26 -10.89 -9.59
CA THR A 439 -11.40 -11.89 -10.66
C THR A 439 -10.65 -13.16 -10.28
N VAL A 440 -10.99 -14.25 -10.97
CA VAL A 440 -10.28 -15.54 -10.83
C VAL A 440 -8.79 -15.37 -11.11
N GLU A 441 -8.43 -14.53 -12.08
CA GLU A 441 -7.04 -14.20 -12.41
C GLU A 441 -6.31 -13.56 -11.24
N VAL A 442 -6.91 -12.55 -10.60
CA VAL A 442 -6.27 -11.86 -9.48
C VAL A 442 -6.17 -12.75 -8.25
N ILE A 443 -7.16 -13.59 -7.98
CA ILE A 443 -7.07 -14.59 -6.90
C ILE A 443 -5.94 -15.58 -7.18
N GLY A 444 -5.77 -15.98 -8.44
CA GLY A 444 -4.62 -16.77 -8.89
C GLY A 444 -3.28 -16.06 -8.63
N GLU A 445 -3.16 -14.79 -9.00
CA GLU A 445 -1.95 -13.98 -8.78
C GLU A 445 -1.60 -13.85 -7.28
N LEU A 446 -2.60 -13.60 -6.42
CA LEU A 446 -2.40 -13.54 -4.97
C LEU A 446 -1.89 -14.87 -4.41
N LEU A 447 -2.47 -15.98 -4.85
CA LEU A 447 -2.05 -17.33 -4.43
C LEU A 447 -0.66 -17.68 -4.95
N ASP A 448 -0.30 -17.27 -6.17
CA ASP A 448 1.02 -17.47 -6.74
C ASP A 448 2.09 -16.59 -6.07
N GLY A 449 1.72 -15.37 -5.66
CA GLY A 449 2.54 -14.50 -4.84
C GLY A 449 2.95 -15.17 -3.52
N LEU A 450 2.00 -15.85 -2.86
CA LEU A 450 2.24 -16.61 -1.63
C LEU A 450 3.10 -17.87 -1.82
N LYS A 451 3.25 -18.39 -3.05
CA LYS A 451 4.10 -19.57 -3.35
C LYS A 451 5.57 -19.24 -3.47
N LYS A 452 5.95 -17.98 -3.74
CA LYS A 452 7.35 -17.59 -3.92
C LYS A 452 8.08 -17.71 -2.59
N LYS A 453 8.63 -18.91 -2.33
CA LYS A 453 9.41 -19.30 -1.15
C LYS A 453 10.72 -18.54 -0.98
N ASP A 454 11.15 -17.82 -2.01
CA ASP A 454 12.26 -16.90 -1.92
C ASP A 454 11.70 -15.48 -1.87
N ARG A 455 11.82 -14.81 -0.71
CA ARG A 455 12.45 -13.47 -0.61
C ARG A 455 12.38 -12.92 0.82
N THR A 456 13.60 -12.74 1.35
CA THR A 456 14.06 -11.99 2.55
C THR A 456 14.27 -12.76 3.86
N ALA A 457 15.41 -12.48 4.50
CA ALA A 457 15.73 -12.78 5.90
C ALA A 457 14.84 -12.02 6.91
N VAL A 458 13.83 -11.28 6.45
CA VAL A 458 12.84 -10.53 7.23
C VAL A 458 11.68 -11.44 7.69
N GLN A 459 11.65 -12.68 7.21
CA GLN A 459 10.55 -13.62 7.42
C GLN A 459 10.68 -14.50 8.68
N SER A 460 11.45 -14.09 9.68
CA SER A 460 11.60 -14.84 10.95
C SER A 460 10.54 -14.53 12.01
N VAL A 461 9.58 -13.66 11.72
CA VAL A 461 8.50 -13.27 12.68
C VAL A 461 7.12 -13.76 12.25
N VAL A 462 6.95 -14.26 11.02
CA VAL A 462 5.64 -14.72 10.52
C VAL A 462 5.65 -16.25 10.50
N GLU A 463 5.05 -16.87 11.51
CA GLU A 463 4.60 -18.25 11.40
C GLU A 463 3.89 -18.40 10.06
N SER A 464 4.36 -19.32 9.21
CA SER A 464 3.63 -19.72 8.02
C SER A 464 2.22 -20.09 8.47
N THR A 465 1.25 -19.23 8.21
CA THR A 465 -0.12 -19.49 8.66
C THR A 465 -0.59 -20.77 7.98
N ASP A 466 -0.88 -21.77 8.81
CA ASP A 466 -1.42 -23.10 8.48
C ASP A 466 -2.65 -23.02 7.53
N VAL A 467 -3.26 -21.83 7.45
CA VAL A 467 -4.42 -21.46 6.62
C VAL A 467 -4.11 -21.42 5.10
N THR A 468 -2.86 -21.19 4.68
CA THR A 468 -2.54 -20.99 3.24
C THR A 468 -2.62 -22.27 2.41
N VAL A 469 -2.21 -23.41 2.96
CA VAL A 469 -2.23 -24.71 2.27
C VAL A 469 -3.66 -25.19 2.00
N PRO A 470 -4.60 -25.15 2.97
CA PRO A 470 -6.01 -25.45 2.73
C PRO A 470 -6.65 -24.56 1.65
N LEU A 471 -6.37 -23.25 1.65
CA LEU A 471 -6.89 -22.31 0.67
C LEU A 471 -6.41 -22.65 -0.75
N GLN A 472 -5.11 -22.95 -0.89
CA GLN A 472 -4.52 -23.36 -2.17
C GLN A 472 -5.11 -24.66 -2.70
N ASN A 473 -5.29 -25.66 -1.83
CA ASN A 473 -5.86 -26.95 -2.22
C ASN A 473 -7.30 -26.78 -2.71
N ARG A 474 -8.11 -25.98 -2.00
CA ARG A 474 -9.49 -25.70 -2.40
C ARG A 474 -9.59 -24.91 -3.71
N TRP A 475 -8.68 -23.95 -3.91
CA TRP A 475 -8.62 -23.20 -5.17
C TRP A 475 -8.27 -24.10 -6.35
N LYS A 476 -7.28 -25.00 -6.19
CA LYS A 476 -6.89 -25.96 -7.22
C LYS A 476 -8.00 -26.94 -7.57
N SER A 477 -8.81 -27.37 -6.60
CA SER A 477 -9.84 -28.37 -6.82
C SER A 477 -11.16 -27.78 -7.33
N HIS A 478 -11.56 -26.59 -6.86
CA HIS A 478 -12.89 -26.05 -7.12
C HIS A 478 -12.93 -24.62 -7.64
N HIS A 479 -11.79 -23.91 -7.73
CA HIS A 479 -11.72 -22.49 -8.11
C HIS A 479 -12.73 -21.59 -7.37
N THR A 480 -13.04 -21.94 -6.12
CA THR A 480 -14.04 -21.26 -5.29
C THR A 480 -13.52 -21.08 -3.88
N LEU A 481 -13.75 -19.89 -3.32
CA LEU A 481 -13.45 -19.54 -1.94
C LEU A 481 -14.69 -18.89 -1.33
N SER A 482 -14.97 -19.19 -0.06
CA SER A 482 -15.99 -18.44 0.69
C SER A 482 -15.54 -16.99 0.91
N PRO A 483 -16.45 -16.05 1.23
CA PRO A 483 -16.09 -14.66 1.47
C PRO A 483 -15.04 -14.49 2.58
N LEU A 484 -15.16 -15.26 3.68
CA LEU A 484 -14.17 -15.27 4.76
C LEU A 484 -12.81 -15.79 4.30
N GLN A 485 -12.78 -16.85 3.49
CA GLN A 485 -11.55 -17.41 2.94
C GLN A 485 -10.85 -16.45 1.96
N LEU A 486 -11.62 -15.72 1.15
CA LEU A 486 -11.10 -14.67 0.29
C LEU A 486 -10.47 -13.53 1.12
N LEU A 487 -11.11 -13.18 2.23
CA LEU A 487 -10.60 -12.16 3.15
C LEU A 487 -9.33 -12.61 3.88
N GLN A 488 -9.26 -13.88 4.29
CA GLN A 488 -8.05 -14.50 4.86
C GLN A 488 -6.89 -14.47 3.85
N LEU A 489 -7.15 -14.84 2.60
CA LEU A 489 -6.17 -14.77 1.51
C LEU A 489 -5.67 -13.33 1.32
N LEU A 490 -6.60 -12.37 1.24
CA LEU A 490 -6.26 -10.96 1.06
C LEU A 490 -5.37 -10.44 2.20
N ARG A 491 -5.72 -10.73 3.47
CA ARG A 491 -4.92 -10.33 4.64
C ARG A 491 -3.51 -10.91 4.57
N ALA A 492 -3.39 -12.20 4.25
CA ALA A 492 -2.10 -12.87 4.13
C ALA A 492 -1.24 -12.25 3.01
N SER A 493 -1.83 -12.00 1.83
CA SER A 493 -1.12 -11.38 0.70
C SER A 493 -0.68 -9.94 1.02
N LEU A 494 -1.55 -9.13 1.64
CA LEU A 494 -1.21 -7.77 2.10
C LEU A 494 -0.05 -7.77 3.09
N GLN A 495 -0.02 -8.73 4.02
CA GLN A 495 1.05 -8.86 5.00
C GLN A 495 2.38 -9.23 4.32
N THR A 496 2.37 -10.12 3.33
CA THR A 496 3.58 -10.46 2.56
C THR A 496 4.09 -9.31 1.68
N GLU A 497 3.17 -8.51 1.12
CA GLU A 497 3.52 -7.41 0.21
C GLU A 497 3.71 -6.07 0.93
N THR A 498 3.51 -6.04 2.26
CA THR A 498 3.66 -4.82 3.07
C THR A 498 5.01 -4.15 2.85
N VAL A 499 6.10 -4.91 2.82
CA VAL A 499 7.44 -4.36 2.60
C VAL A 499 7.56 -3.71 1.22
N VAL A 500 6.93 -4.30 0.19
CA VAL A 500 6.95 -3.78 -1.19
C VAL A 500 6.20 -2.45 -1.28
N ILE A 501 5.04 -2.37 -0.63
CA ILE A 501 4.19 -1.17 -0.63
C ILE A 501 4.79 -0.05 0.23
N SER A 502 5.43 -0.39 1.34
CA SER A 502 6.05 0.57 2.26
C SER A 502 7.42 1.09 1.78
N PHE A 503 8.06 0.43 0.81
CA PHE A 503 9.36 0.87 0.29
C PHE A 503 9.25 2.20 -0.47
N SER A 504 10.03 3.21 -0.05
CA SER A 504 10.04 4.51 -0.74
C SER A 504 10.97 4.51 -1.95
N TYR A 505 10.41 4.23 -3.11
CA TYR A 505 11.11 4.43 -4.39
C TYR A 505 11.45 5.91 -4.63
N ILE A 506 10.71 6.87 -4.07
CA ILE A 506 11.01 8.30 -4.17
C ILE A 506 12.33 8.61 -3.46
N SER A 507 12.49 8.13 -2.22
CA SER A 507 13.73 8.30 -1.46
C SER A 507 14.91 7.66 -2.19
N LEU A 508 14.81 6.38 -2.57
CA LEU A 508 15.91 5.71 -3.25
C LEU A 508 16.25 6.32 -4.62
N HIS A 509 15.26 6.81 -5.36
CA HIS A 509 15.47 7.58 -6.59
C HIS A 509 16.36 8.80 -6.34
N THR A 510 16.00 9.65 -5.37
CA THR A 510 16.76 10.88 -5.09
C THR A 510 18.19 10.58 -4.64
N ARG A 511 18.36 9.54 -3.82
CA ARG A 511 19.65 9.05 -3.35
C ARG A 511 20.51 8.49 -4.48
N SER A 512 19.92 7.71 -5.38
CA SER A 512 20.60 7.19 -6.58
C SER A 512 21.08 8.33 -7.48
N LEU A 513 20.25 9.36 -7.70
CA LEU A 513 20.67 10.55 -8.47
C LEU A 513 21.82 11.31 -7.78
N ARG A 514 21.80 11.45 -6.45
CA ARG A 514 22.90 12.11 -5.71
C ARG A 514 24.23 11.37 -5.87
N ILE A 515 24.22 10.04 -5.79
CA ILE A 515 25.42 9.22 -6.02
C ILE A 515 25.91 9.35 -7.46
N LEU A 516 25.01 9.24 -8.43
CA LEU A 516 25.37 9.35 -9.85
C LEU A 516 25.96 10.72 -10.19
N ARG A 517 25.47 11.80 -9.57
CA ARG A 517 26.07 13.14 -9.70
C ARG A 517 27.50 13.17 -9.16
N ALA A 518 27.70 12.68 -7.95
CA ALA A 518 29.03 12.64 -7.34
C ALA A 518 30.02 11.83 -8.20
N ILE A 519 29.58 10.69 -8.74
CA ILE A 519 30.38 9.85 -9.64
C ILE A 519 30.69 10.60 -10.95
N ARG A 520 29.70 11.29 -11.53
CA ARG A 520 29.87 12.11 -12.74
C ARG A 520 30.89 13.21 -12.50
N ASP A 521 30.76 13.95 -11.39
CA ASP A 521 31.61 15.09 -11.05
C ASP A 521 33.07 14.63 -10.86
N ALA A 522 33.29 13.54 -10.12
CA ALA A 522 34.61 12.99 -9.87
C ALA A 522 35.31 12.43 -11.12
N ASN A 523 34.55 12.04 -12.14
CA ASN A 523 35.08 11.47 -13.39
C ASN A 523 34.90 12.41 -14.59
N HIS A 524 34.50 13.67 -14.36
CA HIS A 524 34.06 14.57 -15.42
C HIS A 524 35.14 14.84 -16.47
N GLU A 525 36.36 15.20 -16.02
CA GLU A 525 37.49 15.46 -16.90
C GLU A 525 37.86 14.23 -17.75
N TYR A 526 37.80 13.03 -17.14
CA TYR A 526 38.03 11.79 -17.86
C TYR A 526 36.97 11.55 -18.92
N PHE A 527 35.68 11.73 -18.59
CA PHE A 527 34.60 11.55 -19.56
C PHE A 527 34.68 12.56 -20.71
N LEU A 528 34.99 13.83 -20.42
CA LEU A 528 35.23 14.84 -21.45
C LEU A 528 36.38 14.44 -22.37
N SER A 529 37.50 13.98 -21.81
CA SER A 529 38.66 13.58 -22.62
C SER A 529 38.38 12.37 -23.52
N LYS A 530 37.56 11.42 -23.06
CA LYS A 530 37.31 10.16 -23.78
C LYS A 530 36.12 10.25 -24.75
N PHE A 531 35.08 11.01 -24.40
CA PHE A 531 33.80 11.04 -25.12
C PHE A 531 33.42 12.42 -25.66
N GLY A 532 34.16 13.47 -25.31
CA GLY A 532 33.87 14.85 -25.70
C GLY A 532 32.76 15.51 -24.89
N GLU A 533 32.46 16.77 -25.20
CA GLU A 533 31.45 17.59 -24.49
C GLU A 533 30.03 17.02 -24.60
N GLY A 534 29.75 16.24 -25.64
CA GLY A 534 28.44 15.62 -25.90
C GLY A 534 28.16 14.31 -25.16
N TYR A 535 29.00 13.88 -24.21
CA TYR A 535 28.77 12.61 -23.49
C TYR A 535 27.52 12.63 -22.59
N LEU A 536 27.07 13.83 -22.19
CA LEU A 536 25.80 14.10 -21.53
C LEU A 536 25.24 15.40 -22.11
N GLU A 537 24.09 15.34 -22.78
CA GLU A 537 23.45 16.54 -23.35
C GLU A 537 22.90 17.46 -22.25
N ASN A 538 22.32 16.87 -21.21
CA ASN A 538 21.84 17.57 -20.02
C ASN A 538 21.69 16.58 -18.85
N GLU A 539 21.30 17.10 -17.70
CA GLU A 539 21.21 16.35 -16.45
C GLU A 539 20.16 15.22 -16.48
N SER A 540 19.14 15.28 -17.35
CA SER A 540 18.16 14.18 -17.50
C SER A 540 18.79 12.85 -17.93
N GLN A 541 19.97 12.91 -18.56
CA GLN A 541 20.73 11.75 -19.01
C GLN A 541 21.72 11.22 -17.95
N LEU A 542 21.68 11.73 -16.72
CA LEU A 542 22.67 11.42 -15.68
C LEU A 542 22.89 9.91 -15.48
N SER A 543 21.85 9.09 -15.61
CA SER A 543 21.98 7.64 -15.47
C SER A 543 22.85 6.97 -16.54
N ASN A 544 23.04 7.62 -17.70
CA ASN A 544 23.91 7.13 -18.78
C ASN A 544 25.38 7.07 -18.37
N VAL A 545 25.77 7.78 -17.29
CA VAL A 545 27.10 7.65 -16.66
C VAL A 545 27.42 6.19 -16.35
N VAL A 546 26.43 5.40 -15.94
CA VAL A 546 26.60 3.96 -15.72
C VAL A 546 27.02 3.26 -17.01
N GLY A 547 26.32 3.53 -18.11
CA GLY A 547 26.65 2.98 -19.42
C GLY A 547 28.08 3.32 -19.85
N TRP A 548 28.51 4.57 -19.64
CA TRP A 548 29.89 4.99 -19.95
C TRP A 548 30.92 4.21 -19.13
N ILE A 549 30.69 4.04 -17.83
CA ILE A 549 31.58 3.25 -16.95
C ILE A 549 31.64 1.79 -17.42
N LEU A 550 30.48 1.16 -17.63
CA LEU A 550 30.37 -0.22 -18.09
C LEU A 550 31.03 -0.44 -19.46
N MET A 551 30.94 0.54 -20.36
CA MET A 551 31.62 0.48 -21.65
C MET A 551 33.14 0.42 -21.45
N ILE A 552 33.69 1.34 -20.65
CA ILE A 552 35.14 1.43 -20.38
C ILE A 552 35.67 0.12 -19.79
N ILE A 553 34.98 -0.45 -18.80
CA ILE A 553 35.43 -1.71 -18.17
C ILE A 553 35.30 -2.90 -19.12
N SER A 554 34.24 -2.95 -19.94
CA SER A 554 34.04 -4.03 -20.91
C SER A 554 35.07 -4.00 -22.05
N GLU A 555 35.47 -2.81 -22.51
CA GLU A 555 36.52 -2.63 -23.51
C GLU A 555 37.89 -3.04 -22.97
N SER A 556 38.17 -2.67 -21.71
CA SER A 556 39.42 -3.02 -21.03
C SER A 556 39.57 -4.53 -20.86
N GLU A 557 38.51 -5.22 -20.43
CA GLU A 557 38.50 -6.68 -20.29
C GLU A 557 38.69 -7.38 -21.65
N LYS A 558 37.95 -6.97 -22.69
CA LYS A 558 38.10 -7.51 -24.05
C LYS A 558 39.52 -7.35 -24.61
N PHE A 559 40.14 -6.20 -24.36
CA PHE A 559 41.52 -5.95 -24.81
C PHE A 559 42.52 -6.90 -24.14
N MET A 560 42.34 -7.19 -22.85
CA MET A 560 43.18 -8.12 -22.09
C MET A 560 43.04 -9.56 -22.61
N ASP A 561 41.80 -10.01 -22.85
CA ASP A 561 41.54 -11.34 -23.41
C ASP A 561 42.22 -11.56 -24.76
N VAL A 562 42.24 -10.52 -25.61
CA VAL A 562 42.86 -10.57 -26.93
C VAL A 562 44.39 -10.44 -26.87
N SER A 563 44.91 -9.59 -25.98
CA SER A 563 46.35 -9.34 -25.85
C SER A 563 47.11 -10.42 -25.07
N GLY A 564 46.40 -11.31 -24.36
CA GLY A 564 46.99 -12.42 -23.61
C GLY A 564 47.76 -11.99 -22.35
N VAL A 565 47.75 -10.70 -22.03
CA VAL A 565 48.29 -10.16 -20.78
C VAL A 565 47.46 -10.73 -19.63
N GLY A 566 48.07 -11.53 -18.75
CA GLY A 566 47.37 -12.15 -17.61
C GLY A 566 47.20 -13.67 -17.64
N LYS A 567 47.60 -14.36 -18.71
CA LYS A 567 47.62 -15.84 -18.75
C LYS A 567 48.76 -16.40 -17.88
N GLY A 568 48.58 -16.38 -16.55
CA GLY A 568 49.53 -16.98 -15.60
C GLY A 568 49.40 -16.53 -14.15
N ALA A 569 48.70 -15.41 -13.89
CA ALA A 569 48.38 -14.99 -12.53
C ALA A 569 46.99 -15.49 -12.14
N ARG A 570 46.76 -15.80 -10.85
CA ARG A 570 45.46 -16.24 -10.35
C ARG A 570 44.39 -15.23 -10.80
N ARG A 571 43.18 -15.71 -11.09
CA ARG A 571 42.06 -14.86 -11.56
C ARG A 571 41.75 -13.65 -10.66
N GLN A 572 42.26 -13.63 -9.42
CA GLN A 572 42.20 -12.51 -8.47
C GLN A 572 43.28 -11.44 -8.65
N ASP A 573 44.40 -11.72 -9.33
CA ASP A 573 45.57 -10.84 -9.42
C ASP A 573 45.66 -10.02 -10.72
N VAL A 574 44.76 -10.22 -11.69
CA VAL A 574 44.77 -9.50 -12.99
C VAL A 574 43.45 -8.77 -13.28
N SER A 575 42.74 -8.29 -12.26
CA SER A 575 41.76 -7.23 -12.52
C SER A 575 42.55 -5.95 -12.79
N VAL A 576 42.77 -5.63 -14.07
CA VAL A 576 43.20 -4.29 -14.47
C VAL A 576 42.00 -3.38 -14.19
N ARG A 577 41.94 -2.91 -12.95
CA ARG A 577 40.87 -2.09 -12.41
C ARG A 577 40.81 -0.80 -13.21
N SER A 578 39.70 -0.56 -13.90
CA SER A 578 39.46 0.76 -14.50
C SER A 578 39.46 1.79 -13.38
N LYS A 579 40.35 2.78 -13.44
CA LYS A 579 40.41 3.88 -12.47
C LYS A 579 39.02 4.51 -12.27
N VAL A 580 38.23 4.61 -13.35
CA VAL A 580 36.87 5.15 -13.32
C VAL A 580 35.92 4.29 -12.47
N LEU A 581 36.00 2.96 -12.58
CA LEU A 581 35.17 2.06 -11.76
C LEU A 581 35.61 2.11 -10.29
N VAL A 582 36.92 2.16 -10.02
CA VAL A 582 37.45 2.28 -8.65
C VAL A 582 36.95 3.56 -8.00
N THR A 583 37.14 4.70 -8.66
CA THR A 583 36.63 6.00 -8.17
C THR A 583 35.12 5.96 -7.93
N ALA A 584 34.36 5.36 -8.86
CA ALA A 584 32.91 5.20 -8.68
C ALA A 584 32.56 4.35 -7.45
N CYS A 585 33.25 3.21 -7.25
CA CYS A 585 33.01 2.31 -6.13
C CYS A 585 33.46 2.92 -4.79
N GLU A 586 34.51 3.73 -4.76
CA GLU A 586 34.95 4.47 -3.58
C GLU A 586 33.86 5.45 -3.10
N ILE A 587 33.30 6.24 -4.04
CA ILE A 587 32.19 7.15 -3.75
C ILE A 587 30.96 6.37 -3.27
N MET A 588 30.62 5.27 -3.94
CA MET A 588 29.51 4.41 -3.51
C MET A 588 29.74 3.86 -2.11
N ARG A 589 30.96 3.38 -1.78
CA ARG A 589 31.27 2.80 -0.48
C ARG A 589 31.12 3.82 0.65
N GLU A 590 31.64 5.04 0.46
CA GLU A 590 31.48 6.13 1.44
C GLU A 590 30.00 6.46 1.66
N TRP A 591 29.24 6.55 0.57
CA TRP A 591 27.83 6.91 0.63
C TRP A 591 26.97 5.79 1.23
N ILE A 592 27.21 4.54 0.86
CA ILE A 592 26.52 3.34 1.38
C ILE A 592 26.71 3.25 2.90
N GLY A 593 27.90 3.58 3.42
CA GLY A 593 28.15 3.62 4.86
C GLY A 593 27.28 4.62 5.62
N LYS A 594 26.84 5.70 4.96
CA LYS A 594 26.01 6.76 5.55
C LYS A 594 24.52 6.52 5.36
N GLU A 595 24.11 6.16 4.14
CA GLU A 595 22.71 6.17 3.71
C GLU A 595 22.26 4.83 3.09
N GLY A 596 23.06 3.76 3.12
CA GLY A 596 22.78 2.49 2.42
C GLY A 596 21.69 1.60 3.01
N ALA A 597 21.16 1.94 4.20
CA ALA A 597 20.16 1.14 4.91
C ALA A 597 18.97 1.99 5.39
N GLU A 598 18.74 3.15 4.77
CA GLU A 598 17.72 4.10 5.22
C GLU A 598 16.29 3.54 5.10
N GLU A 599 15.94 2.89 3.98
CA GLU A 599 14.59 2.32 3.84
C GLU A 599 14.42 1.06 4.67
N VAL A 600 15.46 0.24 4.75
CA VAL A 600 15.45 -0.98 5.56
C VAL A 600 15.21 -0.64 7.04
N LYS A 601 15.91 0.38 7.57
CA LYS A 601 15.68 0.89 8.93
C LYS A 601 14.28 1.46 9.06
N ARG A 602 13.84 2.31 8.13
CA ARG A 602 12.52 2.93 8.15
C ARG A 602 11.37 1.91 8.20
N ILE A 603 11.49 0.81 7.47
CA ILE A 603 10.49 -0.26 7.48
C ILE A 603 10.63 -1.13 8.74
N GLY A 604 11.85 -1.42 9.17
CA GLY A 604 12.11 -2.17 10.41
C GLY A 604 11.65 -1.45 11.68
N ASP A 605 11.75 -0.13 11.73
CA ASP A 605 11.26 0.71 12.83
C ASP A 605 9.74 0.95 12.77
N GLY A 606 9.10 0.65 11.64
CA GLY A 606 7.67 0.82 11.38
C GLY A 606 6.83 -0.46 11.39
N LEU A 607 7.47 -1.62 11.58
CA LEU A 607 6.86 -2.91 11.91
C LEU A 607 6.97 -3.12 13.42
#